data_AF-A0AAW0XVX6-F1
#
_entry.id   AF-A0AAW0XVX6-F1
#
_cell.length_a   1.000
_cell.length_b   1.000
_cell.length_c   1.000
_cell.angle_alpha   90.00
_cell.angle_beta   90.00
_cell.angle_gamma   90.00
#
_symmetry.space_group_name_H-M   'P 1'
#
loop_
_entity.id
_entity.type
_entity.pdbx_description
1 polymer ?
#
loop_
_entity_poly.entity_id
_entity_poly.type
_entity_poly.pdbx_seq_one_letter_code
_entity_poly.pdbx_strand_id
1 'polypeptide(L)'
;TEEFLLLPFKQVEELIASPQLNVPCEEKVFTAVISWVKHDLPERQKMVPELLKHVRLPLLSRDFLTSNVDAEPLVREDSSCHHLLLEALKYHLLPEQRATLTSPRTQ
;
A
#
# COMPACT_ATOMS: atom_id res chain seq x y z
N THR A 1 8.78 -11.81 -8.26
CA THR A 1 8.52 -12.89 -9.24
C THR A 1 7.88 -12.26 -10.43
N GLU A 2 8.40 -12.51 -11.62
CA GLU A 2 7.91 -11.92 -12.87
C GLU A 2 6.48 -12.34 -13.21
N GLU A 3 6.04 -13.50 -12.70
CA GLU A 3 4.65 -13.95 -12.79
C GLU A 3 3.65 -12.97 -12.18
N PHE A 4 4.03 -12.25 -11.11
CA PHE A 4 3.16 -11.25 -10.48
C PHE A 4 2.95 -10.03 -11.41
N LEU A 5 3.97 -9.64 -12.17
CA LEU A 5 3.95 -8.49 -13.10
C LEU A 5 2.99 -8.69 -14.28
N LEU A 6 2.75 -9.96 -14.61
CA LEU A 6 1.89 -10.42 -15.69
C LEU A 6 0.43 -10.65 -15.25
N LEU A 7 0.14 -10.60 -13.94
CA LEU A 7 -1.22 -10.78 -13.45
C LEU A 7 -2.11 -9.57 -13.80
N PRO A 8 -3.38 -9.80 -14.17
CA PRO A 8 -4.35 -8.73 -14.35
C PRO A 8 -4.68 -8.03 -13.02
N PHE A 9 -5.09 -6.76 -13.10
CA PHE A 9 -5.47 -5.92 -11.96
C PHE A 9 -6.33 -6.66 -10.94
N LYS A 10 -7.37 -7.36 -11.41
CA LYS A 10 -8.30 -8.09 -10.56
C LYS A 10 -7.63 -9.18 -9.71
N GLN A 11 -6.67 -9.92 -10.28
CA GLN A 11 -5.93 -10.91 -9.51
C GLN A 11 -4.98 -10.27 -8.50
N VAL A 12 -4.35 -9.15 -8.87
CA VAL A 12 -3.48 -8.38 -7.96
C VAL A 12 -4.30 -7.82 -6.79
N GLU A 13 -5.47 -7.24 -7.07
CA GLU A 13 -6.42 -6.76 -6.07
C GLU A 13 -6.87 -7.88 -5.14
N GLU A 14 -7.32 -9.02 -5.67
CA GLU A 14 -7.69 -10.19 -4.86
C GLU A 14 -6.51 -10.71 -4.02
N LEU A 15 -5.28 -10.67 -4.54
CA LEU A 15 -4.08 -11.10 -3.83
C LEU A 15 -3.79 -10.19 -2.62
N ILE A 16 -3.91 -8.88 -2.81
CA ILE A 16 -3.60 -7.86 -1.79
C ILE A 16 -4.75 -7.76 -0.78
N ALA A 17 -6.00 -7.92 -1.24
CA ALA A 17 -7.17 -8.00 -0.38
C ALA A 17 -7.18 -9.30 0.44
N SER A 18 -6.54 -10.36 -0.06
CA SER A 18 -6.46 -11.64 0.65
C SER A 18 -5.40 -11.59 1.76
N PRO A 19 -5.78 -11.83 3.02
CA PRO A 19 -4.84 -11.92 4.13
C PRO A 19 -3.97 -13.19 4.09
N GLN A 20 -4.18 -14.08 3.11
CA GLN A 20 -3.40 -15.31 2.91
C GLN A 20 -2.16 -15.09 2.05
N LEU A 21 -1.88 -13.86 1.65
CA LEU A 21 -0.67 -13.54 0.92
C LEU A 21 0.53 -13.97 1.77
N ASN A 22 1.26 -15.00 1.32
CA ASN A 22 2.37 -15.62 2.04
C ASN A 22 3.63 -14.74 2.00
N VAL A 23 3.45 -13.47 2.33
CA VAL A 23 4.47 -12.43 2.32
C VAL A 23 4.62 -11.94 3.76
N PRO A 24 5.83 -12.05 4.35
CA PRO A 24 6.03 -11.73 5.76
C PRO A 24 5.91 -10.24 6.08
N CYS A 25 6.00 -9.36 5.08
CA CYS A 25 5.97 -7.90 5.24
C CYS A 25 5.18 -7.22 4.12
N GLU A 26 4.29 -6.29 4.49
CA GLU A 26 3.58 -5.39 3.56
C GLU A 26 4.56 -4.58 2.68
N GLU A 27 5.81 -4.37 3.13
CA GLU A 27 6.87 -3.70 2.36
C GLU A 27 7.13 -4.38 1.01
N LYS A 28 7.09 -5.72 1.00
CA LYS A 28 7.24 -6.52 -0.21
C LYS A 28 6.02 -6.42 -1.11
N VAL A 29 4.82 -6.31 -0.53
CA VAL A 29 3.56 -6.10 -1.26
C VAL A 29 3.58 -4.76 -1.96
N PHE A 30 3.94 -3.68 -1.24
CA PHE A 30 4.11 -2.36 -1.82
C PHE A 30 5.12 -2.36 -2.97
N THR A 31 6.31 -2.94 -2.74
CA THR A 31 7.34 -3.03 -3.78
C THR A 31 6.86 -3.81 -5.01
N ALA A 32 6.09 -4.89 -4.80
CA ALA A 32 5.51 -5.68 -5.87
C ALA A 32 4.46 -4.88 -6.66
N VAL A 33 3.57 -4.15 -5.98
CA VAL A 33 2.58 -3.26 -6.61
C VAL A 33 3.26 -2.18 -7.44
N ILE A 34 4.26 -1.51 -6.89
CA ILE A 34 5.02 -0.49 -7.61
C ILE A 34 5.73 -1.09 -8.84
N SER A 35 6.36 -2.26 -8.69
CA SER A 35 6.97 -2.95 -9.82
C SER A 35 5.95 -3.34 -10.89
N TRP A 36 4.74 -3.73 -10.48
CA TRP A 36 3.61 -4.08 -11.36
C TRP A 36 3.08 -2.87 -12.13
N VAL A 37 3.02 -1.71 -11.47
CA VAL A 37 2.58 -0.45 -12.07
C VAL A 37 3.64 0.10 -13.00
N LYS A 38 4.92 0.01 -12.63
CA LYS A 38 6.06 0.42 -13.48
C LYS A 38 6.11 -0.38 -14.78
N HIS A 39 5.51 -1.57 -14.82
CA HIS A 39 5.40 -2.36 -16.04
C HIS A 39 4.44 -1.75 -17.08
N ASP A 40 3.32 -1.15 -16.66
CA ASP A 40 2.40 -0.41 -17.54
C ASP A 40 1.93 0.89 -16.86
N LEU A 41 2.79 1.90 -16.88
CA LEU A 41 2.57 3.19 -16.23
C LEU A 41 1.24 3.90 -16.61
N PRO A 42 0.86 4.08 -17.88
CA PRO A 42 -0.26 4.96 -18.22
C PRO A 42 -1.63 4.40 -17.86
N GLU A 43 -1.83 3.08 -17.93
CA GLU A 43 -3.10 2.44 -17.60
C GLU A 43 -3.18 2.03 -16.13
N ARG A 44 -2.06 1.56 -15.54
CA ARG A 44 -2.04 1.05 -14.17
C ARG A 44 -1.84 2.14 -13.11
N GLN A 45 -1.31 3.33 -13.47
CA GLN A 45 -1.16 4.44 -12.50
C GLN A 45 -2.49 4.85 -11.86
N LYS A 46 -3.61 4.80 -12.60
CA LYS A 46 -4.94 5.11 -12.07
C LYS A 46 -5.46 4.08 -11.08
N MET A 47 -4.93 2.86 -11.16
CA MET A 47 -5.32 1.71 -10.33
C MET A 47 -4.46 1.59 -9.06
N VAL A 48 -3.28 2.22 -9.04
CA VAL A 48 -2.37 2.33 -7.87
C VAL A 48 -3.10 2.70 -6.57
N PRO A 49 -3.88 3.81 -6.52
CA PRO A 49 -4.53 4.23 -5.27
C PRO A 49 -5.59 3.24 -4.79
N GLU A 50 -6.28 2.52 -5.68
CA GLU A 50 -7.19 1.45 -5.28
C GLU A 50 -6.42 0.28 -4.65
N LEU A 51 -5.34 -0.18 -5.28
CA LEU A 51 -4.49 -1.22 -4.71
C LEU A 51 -3.91 -0.80 -3.36
N LEU A 52 -3.45 0.45 -3.23
CA LEU A 52 -2.90 1.00 -1.99
C LEU A 52 -3.92 1.17 -0.87
N LYS A 53 -5.21 1.30 -1.19
CA LYS A 53 -6.28 1.24 -0.17
C LYS A 53 -6.44 -0.17 0.40
N HIS A 54 -6.18 -1.20 -0.41
CA HIS A 54 -6.20 -2.59 0.04
C HIS A 54 -4.92 -2.97 0.79
N VAL A 55 -3.77 -2.39 0.41
CA VAL A 55 -2.51 -2.53 1.15
C VAL A 55 -2.63 -1.83 2.50
N ARG A 56 -2.24 -2.51 3.58
CA ARG A 56 -2.26 -1.91 4.91
C ARG A 56 -1.02 -1.05 5.15
N LEU A 57 -1.01 0.14 4.55
CA LEU A 57 0.00 1.17 4.80
C LEU A 57 0.34 1.42 6.29
N PRO A 58 -0.60 1.40 7.26
CA PRO A 58 -0.27 1.54 8.69
C PRO A 58 0.51 0.36 9.31
N LEU A 59 0.75 -0.74 8.58
CA LEU A 59 1.65 -1.82 8.97
C LEU A 59 3.08 -1.62 8.46
N LEU A 60 3.32 -0.64 7.58
CA LEU A 60 4.65 -0.30 7.08
C LEU A 60 5.38 0.61 8.05
N SER A 61 6.68 0.36 8.24
CA SER A 61 7.53 1.24 9.05
C SER A 61 7.52 2.68 8.54
N ARG A 62 7.56 3.64 9.47
CA ARG A 62 7.68 5.07 9.17
C ARG A 62 8.79 5.37 8.16
N ASP A 63 9.97 4.77 8.34
CA ASP A 63 11.09 4.95 7.42
C ASP A 63 10.76 4.48 5.99
N PHE A 64 10.01 3.39 5.85
CA PHE A 64 9.60 2.88 4.55
C PHE A 64 8.53 3.76 3.88
N LEU A 65 7.57 4.27 4.65
CA LEU A 65 6.59 5.25 4.16
C LEU A 65 7.30 6.50 3.63
N THR A 66 8.24 7.06 4.40
CA THR A 66 8.92 8.30 4.02
C THR A 66 10.00 8.10 2.96
N SER A 67 10.65 6.93 2.90
CA SER A 67 11.77 6.69 1.98
C SER A 67 11.38 5.99 0.68
N ASN A 68 10.30 5.21 0.67
CA ASN A 68 9.86 4.41 -0.47
C ASN A 68 8.52 4.90 -1.03
N VAL A 69 7.55 5.20 -0.16
CA VAL A 69 6.21 5.60 -0.60
C VAL A 69 6.19 7.09 -1.00
N ASP A 70 6.71 8.00 -0.17
CA ASP A 70 6.83 9.43 -0.51
C ASP A 70 7.79 9.69 -1.68
N ALA A 71 8.83 8.87 -1.81
CA ALA A 71 9.82 8.98 -2.88
C ALA A 71 9.28 8.52 -4.25
N GLU A 72 8.18 7.76 -4.29
CA GLU A 72 7.62 7.29 -5.56
C GLU A 72 6.77 8.37 -6.23
N PRO A 73 7.06 8.74 -7.49
CA PRO A 73 6.31 9.78 -8.20
C PRO A 73 4.83 9.44 -8.35
N LEU A 74 4.48 8.16 -8.45
CA LEU A 74 3.10 7.67 -8.50
C LEU A 74 2.27 8.08 -7.27
N VAL A 75 2.91 8.10 -6.10
CA VAL A 75 2.28 8.50 -4.83
C VAL A 75 2.24 10.03 -4.74
N ARG A 76 3.28 10.70 -5.21
CA ARG A 76 3.36 12.17 -5.23
C ARG A 76 2.36 12.79 -6.20
N GLU A 77 2.08 12.13 -7.32
CA GLU A 77 1.11 12.56 -8.31
C GLU A 77 -0.34 12.24 -7.88
N ASP A 78 -0.54 11.25 -7.00
CA ASP A 78 -1.87 10.85 -6.54
C ASP A 78 -2.23 11.37 -5.14
N SER A 79 -3.30 12.15 -5.06
CA SER A 79 -3.77 12.75 -3.80
C SER A 79 -4.29 11.72 -2.79
N SER A 80 -4.79 10.57 -3.26
CA SER A 80 -5.32 9.50 -2.41
C SER A 80 -4.19 8.77 -1.69
N CYS A 81 -3.10 8.48 -2.39
CA CYS A 81 -1.89 7.88 -1.81
C CYS A 81 -1.31 8.74 -0.68
N HIS A 82 -1.27 10.06 -0.88
CA HIS A 82 -0.77 10.99 0.12
C HIS A 82 -1.66 11.03 1.39
N HIS A 83 -2.99 10.95 1.22
CA HIS A 83 -3.91 10.84 2.36
C HIS A 83 -3.69 9.57 3.17
N LEU A 84 -3.50 8.43 2.50
CA LEU A 84 -3.25 7.15 3.14
C LEU A 84 -1.89 7.12 3.86
N LEU A 85 -0.86 7.72 3.26
CA LEU A 85 0.46 7.88 3.87
C LEU A 85 0.40 8.70 5.16
N LEU A 86 -0.36 9.80 5.15
CA LEU A 86 -0.57 10.63 6.33
C LEU A 86 -1.31 9.86 7.43
N GLU A 87 -2.33 9.07 7.08
CA GLU A 87 -3.06 8.21 8.02
C GLU A 87 -2.12 7.17 8.66
N ALA A 88 -1.29 6.51 7.86
CA ALA A 88 -0.32 5.52 8.33
C ALA A 88 0.76 6.14 9.23
N LEU A 89 1.32 7.28 8.84
CA LEU A 89 2.29 8.03 9.66
C LEU A 89 1.67 8.46 10.98
N LYS A 90 0.43 8.94 10.97
CA LYS A 90 -0.32 9.32 12.18
C LYS A 90 -0.55 8.11 13.09
N TYR A 91 -0.81 6.93 12.52
CA TYR A 91 -0.92 5.68 13.26
C TYR A 91 0.39 5.29 13.95
N HIS A 92 1.54 5.53 13.31
CA HIS A 92 2.87 5.30 13.88
C HIS A 92 3.31 6.37 14.90
N LEU A 93 2.89 7.63 14.73
CA LEU A 93 3.29 8.76 15.58
C LEU A 93 2.56 8.82 16.92
N LEU A 94 1.40 8.16 17.04
CA LEU A 94 0.54 8.19 18.23
C LEU A 94 0.50 6.80 18.91
N PRO A 95 1.51 6.43 19.73
CA PRO A 95 1.41 5.21 20.55
C PRO A 95 0.25 5.29 21.57
N GLU A 96 -0.19 6.49 21.93
CA GLU A 96 -1.16 6.78 23.01
C GLU A 96 -2.65 6.67 22.60
N GLN A 97 -2.97 6.47 21.31
CA GLN A 97 -4.35 6.29 20.82
C GLN A 97 -4.75 4.82 20.59
N ARG A 98 -3.89 3.85 20.98
CA ARG A 98 -4.20 2.41 20.91
C ARG A 98 -5.51 2.02 21.60
N ALA A 99 -5.93 2.79 22.61
CA ALA A 99 -7.16 2.51 23.36
C ALA A 99 -8.43 3.15 22.77
N THR A 100 -8.32 4.17 21.91
CA THR A 100 -9.46 4.97 21.42
C THR A 100 -9.83 4.69 19.97
N LEU A 101 -8.92 4.11 19.18
CA LEU A 101 -9.14 3.71 17.79
C LEU A 101 -9.45 2.22 17.65
N THR A 102 -10.21 1.65 18.58
CA THR A 102 -10.99 0.42 18.32
C THR A 102 -12.12 0.76 17.34
N SER A 103 -11.76 1.20 16.14
CA SER A 103 -12.68 1.33 15.02
C SER A 103 -12.72 -0.03 14.30
N PRO A 104 -13.87 -0.44 13.76
CA PRO A 104 -14.14 -1.79 13.28
C PRO A 104 -13.32 -2.25 12.06
N ARG A 105 -12.24 -1.55 11.68
CA ARG A 105 -11.29 -2.02 10.66
C ARG A 105 -10.26 -3.05 11.20
N THR A 106 -10.29 -3.33 12.50
CA THR A 106 -9.48 -4.36 13.17
C THR A 106 -10.28 -5.56 13.66
N GLN A 107 -11.55 -5.73 13.24
CA GLN A 107 -12.22 -7.04 13.26
C GLN A 107 -12.09 -7.74 11.92
#